data_AF-A0AA39UBS6-F1
#
_entry.id   AF-A0AA39UBS6-F1
#
_cell.length_a   1.000
_cell.length_b   1.000
_cell.length_c   1.000
_cell.angle_alpha   90.00
_cell.angle_beta   90.00
_cell.angle_gamma   90.00
#
_symmetry.space_group_name_H-M   'P 1'
#
loop_
_entity.id
_entity.type
_entity.pdbx_description
1 polymer ?
#
loop_
_entity_poly.entity_id
_entity_poly.type
_entity_poly.pdbx_seq_one_letter_code
_entity_poly.pdbx_strand_id
1 'polypeptide(L)'
;MPKTLPVPLTFYPAYCFSLSPTYDTWARLTIAEVHALKEREGFEGQNTYFHLNHPLKWIRLVGVIVAFDEFPTRWILLLDDSSGALIEVTCGRPQPPNTTTSLNDHNIPSAGIAKPTMALEGVTSTGRPIDLSGIDVGTVVKVKGKIGSFRGEKQMHLERISVVHTTTEEAAAWAENTAFRKAILDTPWMVSEKDERGAKRKAEGLDDEKRKREERKRRKRKAEVERKVSAMERERLKVVEERRRAAAEEEKQKMEEARCLAAEDEKQRSDEAARVHAEIERRDRDKKRREHERKLREQEYSRLTRQSH
;
A
#
# COMPACT_ATOMS: atom_id res chain seq x y z
N MET A 1 37.47 28.79 -43.96
CA MET A 1 36.29 28.20 -43.32
C MET A 1 35.62 29.27 -42.47
N PRO A 2 34.36 29.66 -42.73
CA PRO A 2 33.66 30.61 -41.87
C PRO A 2 33.50 29.96 -40.49
N LYS A 3 34.04 30.61 -39.45
CA LYS A 3 33.80 30.23 -38.05
C LYS A 3 32.33 30.52 -37.76
N THR A 4 31.48 29.51 -37.83
CA THR A 4 30.11 29.58 -37.33
C THR A 4 30.18 29.99 -35.86
N LEU A 5 29.55 31.11 -35.52
CA LEU A 5 29.41 31.53 -34.13
C LEU A 5 28.75 30.38 -33.34
N PRO A 6 29.25 30.01 -32.16
CA PRO A 6 28.67 28.94 -31.37
C PRO A 6 27.21 29.30 -31.07
N VAL A 7 26.29 28.40 -31.39
CA VAL A 7 24.87 28.54 -31.08
C VAL A 7 24.74 28.75 -29.56
N PRO A 8 24.04 29.80 -29.10
CA PRO A 8 23.82 30.01 -27.67
C PRO A 8 23.19 28.78 -27.02
N LEU A 9 23.72 28.37 -25.87
CA LEU A 9 23.19 27.22 -25.14
C LEU A 9 21.80 27.53 -24.56
N THR A 10 20.83 26.68 -24.85
CA THR A 10 19.49 26.74 -24.24
C THR A 10 19.54 26.11 -22.85
N PHE A 11 19.14 26.86 -21.83
CA PHE A 11 18.99 26.35 -20.47
C PHE A 11 17.52 26.06 -20.19
N TYR A 12 17.21 24.85 -19.76
CA TYR A 12 15.85 24.43 -19.48
C TYR A 12 15.49 24.66 -18.00
N PRO A 13 14.21 24.92 -17.67
CA PRO A 13 13.77 25.05 -16.28
C PRO A 13 13.95 23.77 -15.46
N ALA A 14 13.92 23.89 -14.13
CA ALA A 14 14.13 22.77 -13.19
C ALA A 14 13.22 21.56 -13.45
N TYR A 15 11.98 21.79 -13.90
CA TYR A 15 11.04 20.70 -14.22
C TYR A 15 11.52 19.80 -15.37
N CYS A 16 12.42 20.28 -16.24
CA CYS A 16 13.02 19.51 -17.31
C CYS A 16 14.23 18.67 -16.86
N PHE A 17 14.82 18.93 -15.69
CA PHE A 17 16.11 18.35 -15.34
C PHE A 17 16.12 16.83 -15.33
N SER A 18 15.00 16.18 -14.95
CA SER A 18 14.86 14.72 -15.02
C SER A 18 14.98 14.13 -16.44
N LEU A 19 14.89 14.96 -17.48
CA LEU A 19 15.14 14.57 -18.87
C LEU A 19 16.62 14.68 -19.26
N SER A 20 17.46 15.31 -18.44
CA SER A 20 18.90 15.37 -18.67
C SER A 20 19.53 14.02 -18.37
N PRO A 21 20.42 13.50 -19.23
CA PRO A 21 21.18 12.28 -18.95
C PRO A 21 22.06 12.39 -17.68
N THR A 22 22.33 13.61 -17.21
CA THR A 22 23.21 13.87 -16.06
C THR A 22 22.49 14.03 -14.72
N TYR A 23 21.17 14.22 -14.69
CA TYR A 23 20.50 14.71 -13.47
C TYR A 23 20.43 13.69 -12.33
N ASP A 24 20.04 12.45 -12.64
CA ASP A 24 19.98 11.33 -11.70
C ASP A 24 21.10 10.31 -11.93
N THR A 25 22.23 10.78 -12.43
CA THR A 25 23.41 9.95 -12.75
C THR A 25 24.64 10.47 -12.02
N TRP A 26 25.53 9.55 -11.61
CA TRP A 26 26.86 9.91 -11.16
C TRP A 26 27.69 10.38 -12.35
N ALA A 27 27.68 11.68 -12.61
CA ALA A 27 28.44 12.24 -13.71
C ALA A 27 29.93 11.98 -13.50
N ARG A 28 30.57 11.42 -14.52
CA ARG A 28 31.99 11.09 -14.49
C ARG A 28 32.74 12.33 -14.94
N LEU A 29 33.46 12.94 -14.00
CA LEU A 29 34.23 14.15 -14.20
C LEU A 29 35.66 13.95 -13.71
N THR A 30 36.55 14.80 -14.16
CA THR A 30 37.81 15.06 -13.46
C THR A 30 37.61 16.12 -12.37
N ILE A 31 38.55 16.22 -11.43
CA ILE A 31 38.51 17.23 -10.37
C ILE A 31 38.60 18.64 -10.97
N ALA A 32 39.49 18.87 -11.94
CA ALA A 32 39.60 20.15 -12.63
C ALA A 32 38.28 20.55 -13.32
N GLU A 33 37.57 19.58 -13.90
CA GLU A 33 36.25 19.83 -14.49
C GLU A 33 35.21 20.22 -13.45
N VAL A 34 35.22 19.59 -12.27
CA VAL A 34 34.32 19.94 -11.15
C VAL A 34 34.51 21.41 -10.79
N HIS A 35 35.75 21.85 -10.59
CA HIS A 35 36.07 23.26 -10.28
C HIS A 35 35.64 24.22 -11.38
N ALA A 36 35.71 23.81 -12.64
CA ALA A 36 35.26 24.60 -13.79
C ALA A 36 33.72 24.69 -13.94
N LEU A 37 32.94 23.91 -13.17
CA LEU A 37 31.48 23.94 -13.26
C LEU A 37 30.91 25.30 -12.84
N LYS A 38 29.93 25.78 -13.60
CA LYS A 38 29.31 27.09 -13.37
C LYS A 38 28.01 26.96 -12.60
N GLU A 39 27.76 27.91 -11.70
CA GLU A 39 26.42 28.19 -11.21
C GLU A 39 25.69 29.08 -12.23
N ARG A 40 24.37 29.09 -12.16
CA ARG A 40 23.51 29.85 -13.06
C ARG A 40 22.45 30.60 -12.27
N GLU A 41 22.09 31.76 -12.79
CA GLU A 41 21.00 32.59 -12.28
C GLU A 41 19.70 31.80 -12.15
N GLY A 42 19.09 31.87 -10.97
CA GLY A 42 17.87 31.14 -10.61
C GLY A 42 18.12 29.76 -10.01
N PHE A 43 19.38 29.31 -9.93
CA PHE A 43 19.77 28.02 -9.33
C PHE A 43 20.79 28.15 -8.20
N GLU A 44 21.12 29.38 -7.79
CA GLU A 44 22.03 29.64 -6.67
C GLU A 44 21.57 28.94 -5.39
N GLY A 45 22.53 28.38 -4.65
CA GLY A 45 22.27 27.70 -3.37
C GLY A 45 21.54 26.35 -3.49
N GLN A 46 21.14 25.91 -4.68
CA GLN A 46 20.48 24.61 -4.89
C GLN A 46 21.50 23.47 -5.08
N ASN A 47 22.80 23.78 -5.04
CA ASN A 47 23.91 22.86 -5.35
C ASN A 47 23.71 22.15 -6.71
N THR A 48 23.19 22.89 -7.69
CA THR A 48 23.06 22.45 -9.08
C THR A 48 24.01 23.29 -9.92
N TYR A 49 24.96 22.61 -10.55
CA TYR A 49 25.99 23.22 -11.37
C TYR A 49 25.81 22.80 -12.83
N PHE A 50 26.51 23.46 -13.75
CA PHE A 50 26.34 23.22 -15.17
C PHE A 50 27.68 22.99 -15.88
N HIS A 51 27.70 21.92 -16.68
CA HIS A 51 28.68 21.71 -17.74
C HIS A 51 27.96 21.91 -19.07
N LEU A 52 28.40 22.87 -19.88
CA LEU A 52 27.56 23.44 -20.95
C LEU A 52 26.19 23.83 -20.38
N ASN A 53 25.13 23.14 -20.79
CA ASN A 53 23.76 23.28 -20.28
C ASN A 53 23.23 22.03 -19.56
N HIS A 54 24.07 21.04 -19.27
CA HIS A 54 23.68 19.86 -18.49
C HIS A 54 23.63 20.19 -16.99
N PRO A 55 22.49 19.99 -16.29
CA PRO A 55 22.42 20.15 -14.84
C PRO A 55 23.15 18.99 -14.13
N LEU A 56 24.04 19.34 -13.20
CA LEU A 56 24.91 18.43 -12.46
C LEU A 56 24.74 18.64 -10.96
N LYS A 57 24.44 17.54 -10.27
CA LYS A 57 24.29 17.50 -8.80
C LYS A 57 25.14 16.39 -8.19
N TRP A 58 25.25 15.26 -8.88
CA TRP A 58 25.92 14.05 -8.41
C TRP A 58 27.10 13.72 -9.30
N ILE A 59 28.25 13.44 -8.70
CA ILE A 59 29.50 13.16 -9.40
C ILE A 59 30.14 11.86 -8.93
N ARG A 60 30.93 11.24 -9.82
CA ARG A 60 31.86 10.16 -9.54
C ARG A 60 33.27 10.64 -9.83
N LEU A 61 34.16 10.51 -8.84
CA LEU A 61 35.59 10.76 -9.01
C LEU A 61 36.36 9.47 -8.73
N VAL A 62 37.54 9.34 -9.35
CA VAL A 62 38.52 8.29 -9.05
C VAL A 62 39.86 8.98 -8.90
N GLY A 63 40.53 8.76 -7.78
CA GLY A 63 41.80 9.40 -7.47
C GLY A 63 42.44 8.83 -6.21
N VAL A 64 43.68 9.23 -5.96
CA VAL A 64 44.42 8.87 -4.76
C VAL A 64 44.09 9.82 -3.62
N ILE A 65 43.96 9.28 -2.41
CA ILE A 65 43.84 10.10 -1.19
C ILE A 65 45.22 10.66 -0.85
N VAL A 66 45.36 11.97 -0.84
CA VAL A 66 46.62 12.65 -0.50
C VAL A 66 46.64 13.21 0.92
N ALA A 67 45.47 13.40 1.53
CA ALA A 67 45.32 13.74 2.95
C ALA A 67 44.03 13.15 3.52
N PHE A 68 44.05 12.81 4.80
CA PHE A 68 42.90 12.34 5.55
C PHE A 68 42.87 13.03 6.91
N ASP A 69 42.03 14.05 7.03
CA ASP A 69 41.91 14.87 8.23
C ASP A 69 40.70 14.49 9.07
N GLU A 70 40.93 14.44 10.38
CA GLU A 70 39.93 14.18 11.40
C GLU A 70 39.43 15.50 12.01
N PHE A 71 38.13 15.76 11.92
CA PHE A 71 37.46 16.84 12.64
C PHE A 71 36.40 16.27 13.60
N PRO A 72 35.98 17.01 14.64
CA PRO A 72 35.01 16.52 15.61
C PRO A 72 33.68 16.05 14.99
N THR A 73 33.22 16.72 13.94
CA THR A 73 31.91 16.44 13.33
C THR A 73 31.99 15.77 11.96
N ARG A 74 33.18 15.62 11.39
CA ARG A 74 33.36 15.15 10.00
C ARG A 74 34.75 14.60 9.73
N TRP A 75 34.84 13.76 8.73
CA TRP A 75 36.05 13.36 8.03
C TRP A 75 36.23 14.22 6.78
N ILE A 76 37.46 14.62 6.48
CA ILE A 76 37.81 15.29 5.22
C ILE A 76 38.92 14.48 4.54
N LEU A 77 38.67 14.05 3.31
CA LEU A 77 39.65 13.41 2.46
C LEU A 77 40.03 14.36 1.33
N LEU A 78 41.32 14.55 1.07
CA LEU A 78 41.79 15.31 -0.08
C LEU A 78 42.13 14.33 -1.20
N LEU A 79 41.48 14.47 -2.35
CA LEU A 79 41.68 13.59 -3.50
C LEU A 79 42.48 14.28 -4.61
N ASP A 80 43.34 13.51 -5.27
CA ASP A 80 44.07 13.87 -6.49
C ASP A 80 43.76 12.84 -7.60
N ASP A 81 43.29 13.31 -8.76
CA ASP A 81 43.05 12.49 -9.96
C ASP A 81 44.02 12.81 -11.11
N SER A 82 45.09 13.56 -10.80
CA SER A 82 46.10 14.04 -11.76
C SER A 82 45.56 14.96 -12.86
N SER A 83 44.34 15.50 -12.73
CA SER A 83 43.80 16.50 -13.66
C SER A 83 44.32 17.92 -13.45
N GLY A 84 45.19 18.11 -12.45
CA GLY A 84 45.79 19.40 -12.11
C GLY A 84 45.04 20.17 -11.02
N ALA A 85 44.11 19.54 -10.31
CA ALA A 85 43.41 20.12 -9.17
C ALA A 85 43.09 19.07 -8.10
N LEU A 86 42.98 19.52 -6.85
CA LEU A 86 42.58 18.71 -5.70
C LEU A 86 41.14 19.02 -5.30
N ILE A 87 40.48 18.09 -4.61
CA ILE A 87 39.13 18.32 -4.06
C ILE A 87 38.98 17.75 -2.66
N GLU A 88 38.34 18.53 -1.79
CA GLU A 88 37.89 18.07 -0.48
C GLU A 88 36.64 17.19 -0.62
N VAL A 89 36.72 15.98 -0.10
CA VAL A 89 35.61 15.04 0.05
C VAL A 89 35.25 14.97 1.53
N THR A 90 34.05 15.45 1.86
CA THR A 90 33.56 15.55 3.22
C THR A 90 32.60 14.42 3.55
N CYS A 91 32.73 13.84 4.74
CA CYS A 91 31.83 12.82 5.27
C CYS A 91 31.49 13.14 6.73
N GLY A 92 30.24 13.04 7.15
CA GLY A 92 29.84 13.29 8.53
C GLY A 92 30.41 12.24 9.49
N ARG A 93 30.52 12.58 10.77
CA ARG A 93 30.81 11.61 11.84
C ARG A 93 29.55 11.29 12.62
N PRO A 94 29.38 10.04 13.09
CA PRO A 94 28.37 9.72 14.08
C PRO A 94 28.61 10.60 15.31
N GLN A 95 27.64 11.43 15.68
CA GLN A 95 27.73 12.14 16.95
C GLN A 95 27.26 11.20 18.07
N PRO A 96 27.93 11.20 19.24
CA PRO A 96 27.38 10.51 20.39
C PRO A 96 25.99 11.09 20.69
N PRO A 97 25.01 10.26 21.08
CA PRO A 97 23.70 10.77 21.45
C PRO A 97 23.87 11.80 22.57
N ASN A 98 23.37 13.02 22.36
CA ASN A 98 23.38 14.08 23.36
C ASN A 98 22.57 13.62 24.58
N THR A 99 23.24 13.13 25.62
CA THR A 99 22.66 12.94 26.95
C THR A 99 22.49 14.29 27.62
N THR A 100 21.49 15.07 27.18
CA THR A 100 20.83 16.04 28.07
C THR A 100 19.88 15.27 28.98
N THR A 101 20.43 14.51 29.92
CA THR A 101 19.69 14.06 31.10
C THR A 101 20.27 14.81 32.28
N SER A 102 19.38 15.52 32.97
CA SER A 102 19.61 16.34 34.14
C SER A 102 20.67 15.78 35.09
N LEU A 103 21.51 16.69 35.59
CA LEU A 103 22.32 16.55 36.80
C LEU A 103 21.43 16.01 37.93
N ASN A 104 21.59 14.73 38.27
CA ASN A 104 21.45 14.15 39.60
C ASN A 104 21.57 12.63 39.48
N ASP A 105 22.80 12.11 39.57
CA ASP A 105 23.05 11.01 40.50
C ASP A 105 24.54 10.80 40.71
N HIS A 106 24.96 10.88 41.97
CA HIS A 106 26.28 10.46 42.41
C HIS A 106 26.33 8.94 42.46
N ASN A 107 26.84 8.30 41.41
CA ASN A 107 27.41 6.98 41.56
C ASN A 107 28.53 6.73 40.55
N ILE A 108 29.77 6.78 41.04
CA ILE A 108 30.98 6.41 40.28
C ILE A 108 31.26 4.93 40.58
N PRO A 109 31.26 4.06 39.54
CA PRO A 109 32.20 2.97 39.51
C PRO A 109 33.27 3.28 38.45
N SER A 110 34.51 3.42 38.92
CA SER A 110 35.71 3.44 38.11
C SER A 110 35.86 2.11 37.36
N ALA A 111 35.35 2.04 36.12
CA ALA A 111 35.62 0.96 35.18
C ALA A 111 36.45 1.51 34.02
N GLY A 112 37.52 0.80 33.68
CA GLY A 112 38.65 1.29 32.90
C GLY A 112 38.29 1.99 31.59
N ILE A 113 39.04 3.03 31.29
CA ILE A 113 39.07 3.70 30.00
C ILE A 113 39.67 2.72 28.99
N ALA A 114 38.88 1.76 28.54
CA ALA A 114 39.09 1.19 27.22
C ALA A 114 38.84 2.34 26.25
N LYS A 115 39.90 2.83 25.59
CA LYS A 115 39.73 3.67 24.40
C LYS A 115 38.78 2.89 23.49
N PRO A 116 37.57 3.38 23.17
CA PRO A 116 36.82 2.76 22.12
C PRO A 116 37.69 2.89 20.88
N THR A 117 38.18 1.76 20.36
CA THR A 117 38.67 1.69 18.98
C THR A 117 37.44 1.98 18.14
N MET A 118 37.09 3.26 18.00
CA MET A 118 35.97 3.66 17.18
C MET A 118 36.34 3.20 15.79
N ALA A 119 35.58 2.23 15.27
CA ALA A 119 35.63 1.90 13.86
C ALA A 119 35.53 3.24 13.10
N LEU A 120 36.32 3.38 12.04
CA LEU A 120 36.36 4.59 11.22
C LEU A 120 35.04 4.66 10.45
N GLU A 121 33.97 5.02 11.14
CA GLU A 121 32.62 5.10 10.61
C GLU A 121 32.32 6.55 10.23
N GLY A 122 31.86 6.72 9.00
CA GLY A 122 31.33 7.95 8.45
C GLY A 122 29.81 7.90 8.32
N VAL A 123 29.21 9.05 8.04
CA VAL A 123 27.79 9.19 7.76
C VAL A 123 27.62 10.06 6.50
N THR A 124 26.85 9.59 5.52
CA THR A 124 26.58 10.37 4.31
C THR A 124 25.70 11.60 4.61
N SER A 125 25.55 12.51 3.63
CA SER A 125 24.65 13.67 3.79
C SER A 125 23.17 13.27 3.98
N THR A 126 22.82 12.03 3.66
CA THR A 126 21.47 11.46 3.87
C THR A 126 21.32 10.64 5.15
N GLY A 127 22.34 10.63 6.02
CA GLY A 127 22.30 9.92 7.30
C GLY A 127 22.63 8.43 7.22
N ARG A 128 23.15 7.94 6.08
CA ARG A 128 23.51 6.52 5.91
C ARG A 128 24.92 6.27 6.46
N PRO A 129 25.18 5.16 7.19
CA PRO A 129 26.54 4.80 7.59
C PRO A 129 27.45 4.53 6.38
N ILE A 130 28.73 4.90 6.50
CA ILE A 130 29.81 4.60 5.56
C ILE A 130 30.94 3.96 6.35
N ASP A 131 31.40 2.81 5.91
CA ASP A 131 32.62 2.22 6.42
C ASP A 131 33.83 2.87 5.74
N LEU A 132 34.72 3.47 6.53
CA LEU A 132 35.99 4.02 6.08
C LEU A 132 37.17 3.15 6.57
N SER A 133 36.90 1.99 7.17
CA SER A 133 37.96 1.06 7.51
C SER A 133 38.74 0.62 6.26
N GLY A 134 40.07 0.59 6.35
CA GLY A 134 40.94 0.30 5.20
C GLY A 134 41.11 1.45 4.21
N ILE A 135 40.59 2.64 4.50
CA ILE A 135 40.87 3.87 3.75
C ILE A 135 41.97 4.65 4.45
N ASP A 136 43.06 4.93 3.75
CA ASP A 136 44.18 5.74 4.24
C ASP A 136 44.82 6.56 3.11
N VAL A 137 45.70 7.49 3.46
CA VAL A 137 46.54 8.23 2.52
C VAL A 137 47.32 7.26 1.61
N GLY A 138 47.35 7.55 0.32
CA GLY A 138 47.92 6.69 -0.72
C GLY A 138 46.93 5.67 -1.30
N THR A 139 45.74 5.51 -0.70
CA THR A 139 44.70 4.61 -1.23
C THR A 139 44.04 5.23 -2.46
N VAL A 140 43.94 4.46 -3.55
CA VAL A 140 43.15 4.86 -4.72
C VAL A 140 41.69 4.49 -4.49
N VAL A 141 40.80 5.48 -4.63
CA VAL A 141 39.37 5.31 -4.31
C VAL A 141 38.49 5.78 -5.45
N LYS A 142 37.34 5.13 -5.57
CA LYS A 142 36.19 5.60 -6.37
C LYS A 142 35.16 6.17 -5.41
N VAL A 143 34.95 7.48 -5.48
CA VAL A 143 33.98 8.18 -4.64
C VAL A 143 32.79 8.64 -5.46
N LYS A 144 31.61 8.62 -4.84
CA LYS A 144 30.35 9.12 -5.40
C LYS A 144 29.68 10.01 -4.37
N GLY A 145 29.13 11.13 -4.82
CA GLY A 145 28.71 12.17 -3.89
C GLY A 145 28.06 13.36 -4.55
N LYS A 146 27.52 14.24 -3.72
CA LYS A 146 26.88 15.49 -4.13
C LYS A 146 27.92 16.58 -4.24
N ILE A 147 27.84 17.43 -5.26
CA ILE A 147 28.66 18.64 -5.32
C ILE A 147 28.17 19.62 -4.24
N GLY A 148 29.10 20.23 -3.53
CA GLY A 148 28.85 21.33 -2.60
C GLY A 148 29.90 22.42 -2.78
N SER A 149 29.72 23.53 -2.06
CA SER A 149 30.73 24.56 -1.95
C SER A 149 30.90 24.98 -0.51
N PHE A 150 32.10 25.41 -0.14
CA PHE A 150 32.39 26.01 1.14
C PHE A 150 33.34 27.18 0.94
N ARG A 151 32.92 28.38 1.36
CA ARG A 151 33.68 29.62 1.20
C ARG A 151 34.14 29.89 -0.24
N GLY A 152 33.30 29.53 -1.22
CA GLY A 152 33.56 29.74 -2.65
C GLY A 152 34.29 28.57 -3.33
N GLU A 153 34.91 27.67 -2.58
CA GLU A 153 35.60 26.50 -3.12
C GLU A 153 34.66 25.32 -3.28
N LYS A 154 34.77 24.58 -4.38
CA LYS A 154 33.95 23.38 -4.59
C LYS A 154 34.52 22.20 -3.81
N GLN A 155 33.60 21.46 -3.20
CA GLN A 155 33.87 20.24 -2.45
C GLN A 155 32.85 19.18 -2.82
N MET A 156 33.06 17.96 -2.34
CA MET A 156 32.18 16.83 -2.53
C MET A 156 31.64 16.35 -1.19
N HIS A 157 30.33 16.11 -1.09
CA HIS A 157 29.72 15.42 0.04
C HIS A 157 29.60 13.94 -0.29
N LEU A 158 30.30 13.10 0.47
CA LEU A 158 30.43 11.67 0.21
C LEU A 158 29.11 10.93 0.41
N GLU A 159 28.73 10.12 -0.57
CA GLU A 159 27.59 9.18 -0.50
C GLU A 159 28.01 7.73 -0.64
N ARG A 160 29.08 7.43 -1.41
CA ARG A 160 29.67 6.10 -1.52
C ARG A 160 31.17 6.19 -1.76
N ILE A 161 31.91 5.25 -1.19
CA ILE A 161 33.35 5.06 -1.41
C ILE A 161 33.62 3.57 -1.66
N SER A 162 34.61 3.29 -2.50
CA SER A 162 35.14 1.94 -2.71
C SER A 162 36.60 2.02 -3.11
N VAL A 163 37.44 1.13 -2.57
CA VAL A 163 38.84 1.01 -2.95
C VAL A 163 38.98 0.50 -4.38
N VAL A 164 39.91 1.09 -5.13
CA VAL A 164 40.36 0.63 -6.44
C VAL A 164 41.69 -0.07 -6.21
N HIS A 165 41.74 -1.38 -6.46
CA HIS A 165 42.85 -2.21 -5.98
C HIS A 165 43.97 -2.36 -6.99
N THR A 166 43.69 -2.16 -8.28
CA THR A 166 44.64 -2.41 -9.36
C THR A 166 44.72 -1.24 -10.33
N THR A 167 45.90 -1.06 -10.93
CA THR A 167 46.11 -0.08 -12.01
C THR A 167 45.20 -0.35 -13.21
N THR A 168 44.81 -1.61 -13.46
CA THR A 168 43.86 -1.94 -14.52
C THR A 168 42.46 -1.39 -14.23
N GLU A 169 42.00 -1.46 -12.97
CA GLU A 169 40.72 -0.86 -12.57
C GLU A 169 40.75 0.67 -12.66
N GLU A 170 41.88 1.28 -12.32
CA GLU A 170 42.11 2.72 -12.48
C GLU A 170 42.07 3.14 -13.96
N ALA A 171 42.79 2.43 -14.83
CA ALA A 171 42.77 2.69 -16.27
C ALA A 171 41.38 2.50 -16.87
N ALA A 172 40.63 1.47 -16.44
CA ALA A 172 39.24 1.26 -16.85
C ALA A 172 38.34 2.44 -16.40
N ALA A 173 38.56 2.96 -15.19
CA ALA A 173 37.85 4.12 -14.69
C ALA A 173 38.12 5.40 -15.51
N TRP A 174 39.33 5.59 -16.04
CA TRP A 174 39.65 6.69 -16.97
C TRP A 174 39.01 6.50 -18.35
N ALA A 175 38.99 5.26 -18.86
CA ALA A 175 38.30 4.93 -20.10
C ALA A 175 36.79 5.20 -19.98
N GLU A 176 36.16 4.83 -18.86
CA GLU A 176 34.76 5.16 -18.57
C GLU A 176 34.51 6.68 -18.54
N ASN A 177 35.39 7.46 -17.91
CA ASN A 177 35.27 8.92 -17.88
C ASN A 177 35.31 9.50 -19.30
N THR A 178 36.29 9.06 -20.09
CA THR A 178 36.45 9.51 -21.48
C THR A 178 35.23 9.15 -22.33
N ALA A 179 34.71 7.94 -22.20
CA ALA A 179 33.54 7.49 -22.93
C ALA A 179 32.28 8.29 -22.54
N PHE A 180 32.06 8.50 -21.24
CA PHE A 180 30.92 9.28 -20.73
C PHE A 180 30.99 10.73 -21.20
N ARG A 181 32.18 11.33 -21.14
CA ARG A 181 32.39 12.70 -21.59
C ARG A 181 32.04 12.86 -23.07
N LYS A 182 32.62 12.04 -23.93
CA LYS A 182 32.37 12.07 -25.38
C LYS A 182 30.90 11.83 -25.73
N ALA A 183 30.25 10.90 -25.02
CA ALA A 183 28.86 10.53 -25.30
C ALA A 183 27.84 11.56 -24.79
N ILE A 184 28.16 12.31 -23.73
CA ILE A 184 27.17 13.13 -23.01
C ILE A 184 27.64 14.57 -22.84
N LEU A 185 28.78 14.79 -22.17
CA LEU A 185 29.17 16.11 -21.70
C LEU A 185 29.73 17.01 -22.82
N ASP A 186 30.34 16.44 -23.85
CA ASP A 186 30.89 17.19 -24.98
C ASP A 186 29.80 17.68 -25.96
N THR A 187 28.54 17.26 -25.78
CA THR A 187 27.41 17.68 -26.63
C THR A 187 26.39 18.47 -25.80
N PRO A 188 25.93 19.66 -26.27
CA PRO A 188 24.85 20.38 -25.60
C PRO A 188 23.59 19.53 -25.41
N TRP A 189 23.00 19.61 -24.22
CA TRP A 189 21.74 18.95 -23.92
C TRP A 189 20.58 19.61 -24.69
N MET A 190 19.75 18.80 -25.34
CA MET A 190 18.58 19.28 -26.06
C MET A 190 17.33 18.55 -25.59
N VAL A 191 16.26 19.31 -25.32
CA VAL A 191 14.95 18.79 -24.95
C VAL A 191 13.98 19.13 -26.08
N SER A 192 13.25 18.14 -26.58
CA SER A 192 12.24 18.40 -27.59
C SER A 192 11.07 19.19 -26.97
N GLU A 193 10.39 20.02 -27.76
CA GLU A 193 9.23 20.76 -27.26
C GLU A 193 8.14 19.82 -26.68
N LYS A 194 8.02 18.61 -27.23
CA LYS A 194 7.08 17.60 -26.73
C LYS A 194 7.46 17.14 -25.33
N ASP A 195 8.73 16.88 -25.09
CA ASP A 195 9.23 16.43 -23.79
C ASP A 195 9.17 17.55 -22.76
N GLU A 196 9.50 18.79 -23.16
CA GLU A 196 9.37 19.96 -22.30
C GLU A 196 7.91 20.18 -21.87
N ARG A 197 6.95 20.17 -22.82
CA ARG A 197 5.51 20.27 -22.49
C ARG A 197 5.07 19.13 -21.58
N GLY A 198 5.57 17.91 -21.80
CA GLY A 198 5.30 16.76 -20.95
C GLY A 198 5.83 16.95 -19.53
N ALA A 199 7.07 17.41 -19.38
CA ALA A 199 7.68 17.71 -18.10
C ALA A 199 6.95 18.83 -17.35
N LYS A 200 6.58 19.90 -18.05
CA LYS A 200 5.80 21.00 -17.48
C LYS A 200 4.45 20.54 -16.95
N ARG A 201 3.69 19.75 -17.72
CA ARG A 201 2.41 19.18 -17.29
C ARG A 201 2.53 18.29 -16.05
N LYS A 202 3.61 17.50 -15.97
CA LYS A 202 3.91 16.69 -14.79
C LYS A 202 4.21 17.55 -13.57
N ALA A 203 5.02 18.60 -13.72
CA ALA A 203 5.36 19.53 -12.65
C ALA A 203 4.14 20.33 -12.15
N GLU A 204 3.20 20.68 -13.03
CA GLU A 204 1.93 21.32 -12.68
C GLU A 204 0.91 20.34 -12.05
N GLY A 205 1.25 19.06 -11.93
CA GLY A 205 0.38 18.03 -11.33
C GLY A 205 -0.85 17.68 -12.19
N LEU A 206 -0.92 18.13 -13.44
CA LEU A 206 -2.07 17.92 -14.32
C LEU A 206 -2.33 16.43 -14.61
N ASP A 207 -1.26 15.63 -14.70
CA ASP A 207 -1.38 14.18 -14.90
C ASP A 207 -1.92 13.48 -13.65
N ASP A 208 -1.52 13.92 -12.45
CA ASP A 208 -2.04 13.41 -11.19
C ASP A 208 -3.50 13.82 -10.97
N GLU A 209 -3.85 15.05 -11.31
CA GLU A 209 -5.23 15.53 -11.24
C GLU A 209 -6.13 14.74 -12.20
N LYS A 210 -5.67 14.53 -13.44
CA LYS A 210 -6.36 13.70 -14.44
C LYS A 210 -6.56 12.28 -13.91
N ARG A 211 -5.52 11.66 -13.36
CA ARG A 211 -5.57 10.31 -12.76
C ARG A 211 -6.56 10.25 -11.60
N LYS A 212 -6.52 11.20 -10.67
CA LYS A 212 -7.48 11.30 -9.55
C LYS A 212 -8.92 11.48 -10.04
N ARG A 213 -9.13 12.29 -11.08
CA ARG A 213 -10.45 12.49 -11.70
C ARG A 213 -10.99 11.22 -12.34
N GLU A 214 -10.15 10.48 -13.06
CA GLU A 214 -10.51 9.19 -13.67
C GLU A 214 -10.82 8.13 -12.60
N GLU A 215 -10.02 8.07 -11.53
CA GLU A 215 -10.29 7.17 -10.41
C GLU A 215 -11.62 7.51 -9.72
N ARG A 216 -11.91 8.79 -9.50
CA ARG A 216 -13.19 9.25 -8.94
C ARG A 216 -14.37 8.85 -9.84
N LYS A 217 -14.23 8.98 -11.16
CA LYS A 217 -15.24 8.52 -12.13
C LYS A 217 -15.44 7.00 -12.05
N ARG A 218 -14.35 6.22 -11.97
CA ARG A 218 -14.41 4.76 -11.82
C ARG A 218 -15.12 4.34 -10.53
N ARG A 219 -14.78 4.97 -9.40
CA ARG A 219 -15.44 4.73 -8.10
C ARG A 219 -16.94 5.05 -8.17
N LYS A 220 -17.33 6.17 -8.78
CA LYS A 220 -18.75 6.52 -8.98
C LYS A 220 -19.51 5.48 -9.81
N ARG A 221 -18.93 5.04 -10.93
CA ARG A 221 -19.53 3.99 -11.78
C ARG A 221 -19.70 2.67 -11.02
N LYS A 222 -18.68 2.26 -10.26
CA LYS A 222 -18.75 1.04 -9.44
C LYS A 222 -19.87 1.13 -8.40
N ALA A 223 -19.94 2.24 -7.67
CA ALA A 223 -20.98 2.47 -6.65
C ALA A 223 -22.39 2.54 -7.24
N GLU A 224 -22.55 3.05 -8.47
CA GLU A 224 -23.84 3.06 -9.17
C GLU A 224 -24.30 1.64 -9.55
N VAL A 225 -23.39 0.83 -10.11
CA VAL A 225 -23.66 -0.57 -10.43
C VAL A 225 -24.03 -1.35 -9.17
N GLU A 226 -23.24 -1.18 -8.10
CA GLU A 226 -23.49 -1.82 -6.81
C GLU A 226 -24.86 -1.43 -6.24
N ARG A 227 -25.22 -0.14 -6.28
CA ARG A 227 -26.56 0.32 -5.89
C ARG A 227 -27.68 -0.31 -6.71
N LYS A 228 -27.51 -0.44 -8.04
CA LYS A 228 -28.49 -1.08 -8.92
C LYS A 228 -28.63 -2.57 -8.60
N VAL A 229 -27.52 -3.28 -8.38
CA VAL A 229 -27.52 -4.69 -7.99
C VAL A 229 -28.22 -4.88 -6.65
N SER A 230 -27.84 -4.11 -5.62
CA SER A 230 -28.50 -4.18 -4.30
C SER A 230 -29.99 -3.83 -4.36
N ALA A 231 -30.40 -2.90 -5.23
CA ALA A 231 -31.82 -2.59 -5.43
C ALA A 231 -32.59 -3.76 -6.07
N MET A 232 -32.03 -4.38 -7.12
CA MET A 232 -32.63 -5.56 -7.75
C MET A 232 -32.71 -6.75 -6.78
N GLU A 233 -31.68 -6.96 -5.97
CA GLU A 233 -31.65 -8.03 -4.98
C GLU A 233 -32.69 -7.82 -3.87
N ARG A 234 -32.83 -6.60 -3.36
CA ARG A 234 -33.90 -6.24 -2.41
C ARG A 234 -35.29 -6.49 -3.00
N GLU A 235 -35.50 -6.12 -4.25
CA GLU A 235 -36.78 -6.34 -4.90
C GLU A 235 -37.08 -7.83 -5.09
N ARG A 236 -36.07 -8.63 -5.49
CA ARG A 236 -36.19 -10.08 -5.56
C ARG A 236 -36.52 -10.70 -4.20
N LEU A 237 -35.89 -10.24 -3.13
CA LEU A 237 -36.16 -10.71 -1.76
C LEU A 237 -37.59 -10.39 -1.32
N LYS A 238 -38.11 -9.19 -1.64
CA LYS A 238 -39.52 -8.86 -1.35
C LYS A 238 -40.49 -9.79 -2.07
N VAL A 239 -40.26 -10.05 -3.36
CA VAL A 239 -41.11 -10.97 -4.14
C VAL A 239 -41.09 -12.38 -3.56
N VAL A 240 -39.93 -12.86 -3.09
CA VAL A 240 -39.82 -14.17 -2.45
C VAL A 240 -40.58 -14.21 -1.12
N GLU A 241 -40.45 -13.16 -0.30
CA GLU A 241 -41.14 -13.06 0.99
C GLU A 241 -42.67 -12.97 0.84
N GLU A 242 -43.17 -12.20 -0.13
CA GLU A 242 -44.60 -12.11 -0.46
C GLU A 242 -45.16 -13.47 -0.88
N ARG A 243 -44.44 -14.22 -1.73
CA ARG A 243 -44.84 -15.58 -2.11
C ARG A 243 -44.89 -16.53 -0.92
N ARG A 244 -43.93 -16.41 0.01
CA ARG A 244 -43.90 -17.24 1.22
C ARG A 244 -45.08 -16.95 2.13
N ARG A 245 -45.46 -15.67 2.29
CA ARG A 245 -46.64 -15.27 3.07
C ARG A 245 -47.93 -15.78 2.45
N ALA A 246 -48.10 -15.63 1.13
CA ALA A 246 -49.26 -16.14 0.41
C ALA A 246 -49.40 -17.67 0.57
N ALA A 247 -48.30 -18.42 0.45
CA ALA A 247 -48.31 -19.87 0.66
C ALA A 247 -48.70 -20.26 2.09
N ALA A 248 -48.22 -19.52 3.10
CA ALA A 248 -48.58 -19.77 4.50
C ALA A 248 -50.05 -19.44 4.79
N GLU A 249 -50.62 -18.40 4.17
CA GLU A 249 -52.05 -18.09 4.26
C GLU A 249 -52.91 -19.18 3.60
N GLU A 250 -52.50 -19.66 2.42
CA GLU A 250 -53.19 -20.76 1.72
C GLU A 250 -53.15 -22.06 2.55
N GLU A 251 -52.01 -22.38 3.16
CA GLU A 251 -51.88 -23.54 4.06
C GLU A 251 -52.78 -23.42 5.28
N LYS A 252 -52.85 -22.22 5.89
CA LYS A 252 -53.72 -21.95 7.03
C LYS A 252 -55.21 -22.09 6.65
N GLN A 253 -55.60 -21.58 5.48
CA GLN A 253 -56.96 -21.75 4.96
C GLN A 253 -57.31 -23.22 4.77
N LYS A 254 -56.42 -24.01 4.13
CA LYS A 254 -56.61 -25.46 3.97
C LYS A 254 -56.73 -26.19 5.30
N MET A 255 -55.92 -25.81 6.30
CA MET A 255 -56.00 -26.41 7.63
C MET A 255 -57.31 -26.07 8.34
N GLU A 256 -57.81 -24.85 8.20
CA GLU A 256 -59.08 -24.42 8.78
C GLU A 256 -60.28 -25.11 8.11
N GLU A 257 -60.28 -25.21 6.78
CA GLU A 257 -61.27 -25.99 6.02
C GLU A 257 -61.27 -27.46 6.43
N ALA A 258 -60.09 -28.08 6.54
CA ALA A 258 -59.96 -29.47 7.00
C ALA A 258 -60.50 -29.64 8.44
N ARG A 259 -60.30 -28.66 9.32
CA ARG A 259 -60.84 -28.68 10.69
C ARG A 259 -62.36 -28.56 10.70
N CYS A 260 -62.94 -27.70 9.86
CA CYS A 260 -64.39 -27.59 9.71
C CYS A 260 -65.00 -28.90 9.20
N LEU A 261 -64.41 -29.52 8.17
CA LEU A 261 -64.84 -30.81 7.65
C LEU A 261 -64.76 -31.91 8.71
N ALA A 262 -63.67 -31.97 9.48
CA ALA A 262 -63.53 -32.95 10.56
C ALA A 262 -64.59 -32.77 11.66
N ALA A 263 -64.95 -31.53 11.99
CA ALA A 263 -65.98 -31.24 12.98
C ALA A 263 -67.39 -31.61 12.47
N GLU A 264 -67.66 -31.44 11.18
CA GLU A 264 -68.91 -31.90 10.55
C GLU A 264 -69.02 -33.43 10.57
N ASP A 265 -67.94 -34.14 10.22
CA ASP A 265 -67.87 -35.60 10.29
C ASP A 265 -68.09 -36.12 11.72
N GLU A 266 -67.47 -35.48 12.73
CA GLU A 266 -67.65 -35.84 14.13
C GLU A 266 -69.10 -35.63 14.60
N LYS A 267 -69.72 -34.51 14.19
CA LYS A 267 -71.13 -34.24 14.46
C LYS A 267 -72.03 -35.29 13.82
N GLN A 268 -71.78 -35.66 12.55
CA GLN A 268 -72.56 -36.70 11.87
C GLN A 268 -72.45 -38.06 12.59
N ARG A 269 -71.24 -38.44 13.03
CA ARG A 269 -71.04 -39.66 13.82
C ARG A 269 -71.77 -39.62 15.16
N SER A 270 -71.79 -38.46 15.83
CA SER A 270 -72.52 -38.27 17.09
C SER A 270 -74.03 -38.38 16.88
N ASP A 271 -74.57 -37.72 15.85
CA ASP A 271 -75.99 -37.77 15.49
C ASP A 271 -76.41 -39.20 15.11
N GLU A 272 -75.56 -39.94 14.37
CA GLU A 272 -75.79 -41.34 14.02
C GLU A 272 -75.75 -42.26 15.26
N ALA A 273 -74.78 -42.07 16.15
CA ALA A 273 -74.70 -42.81 17.41
C ALA A 273 -75.93 -42.56 18.29
N ALA A 274 -76.41 -41.31 18.36
CA ALA A 274 -77.63 -40.95 19.08
C ALA A 274 -78.87 -41.64 18.49
N ARG A 275 -78.99 -41.71 17.16
CA ARG A 275 -80.06 -42.46 16.47
C ARG A 275 -80.01 -43.94 16.80
N VAL A 276 -78.83 -44.56 16.73
CA VAL A 276 -78.65 -45.98 17.07
C VAL A 276 -79.01 -46.24 18.53
N HIS A 277 -78.60 -45.37 19.46
CA HIS A 277 -78.95 -45.48 20.87
C HIS A 277 -80.47 -45.41 21.09
N ALA A 278 -81.15 -44.46 20.43
CA ALA A 278 -82.61 -44.32 20.52
C ALA A 278 -83.35 -45.56 19.96
N GLU A 279 -82.82 -46.18 18.90
CA GLU A 279 -83.33 -47.42 18.31
C GLU A 279 -83.20 -48.61 19.28
N ILE A 280 -82.04 -48.74 19.94
CA ILE A 280 -81.78 -49.77 20.97
C ILE A 280 -82.76 -49.60 22.14
N GLU A 281 -82.92 -48.39 22.66
CA GLU A 281 -83.88 -48.14 23.74
C GLU A 281 -85.32 -48.47 23.34
N ARG A 282 -85.72 -48.17 22.10
CA ARG A 282 -87.06 -48.53 21.58
C ARG A 282 -87.23 -50.06 21.58
N ARG A 283 -86.23 -50.81 21.11
CA ARG A 283 -86.24 -52.27 21.13
C ARG A 283 -86.31 -52.83 22.55
N ASP A 284 -85.58 -52.26 23.50
CA ASP A 284 -85.63 -52.69 24.89
C ASP A 284 -86.99 -52.40 25.54
N ARG A 285 -87.60 -51.24 25.25
CA ARG A 285 -88.98 -50.93 25.67
C ARG A 285 -89.98 -51.94 25.09
N ASP A 286 -89.86 -52.27 23.81
CA ASP A 286 -90.72 -53.26 23.16
C ASP A 286 -90.53 -54.67 23.74
N LYS A 287 -89.28 -55.05 24.04
CA LYS A 287 -88.96 -56.34 24.67
C LYS A 287 -89.54 -56.43 26.08
N LYS A 288 -89.40 -55.38 26.89
CA LYS A 288 -90.04 -55.29 28.22
C LYS A 288 -91.57 -55.37 28.12
N ARG A 289 -92.18 -54.71 27.13
CA ARG A 289 -93.63 -54.81 26.88
C ARG A 289 -94.04 -56.25 26.55
N ARG A 290 -93.32 -56.92 25.65
CA ARG A 290 -93.58 -58.32 25.28
C ARG A 290 -93.40 -59.28 26.45
N GLU A 291 -92.38 -59.07 27.29
CA GLU A 291 -92.19 -59.87 28.51
C GLU A 291 -93.32 -59.63 29.53
N HIS A 292 -93.77 -58.38 29.69
CA HIS A 292 -94.91 -58.05 30.54
C HIS A 292 -96.20 -58.72 30.04
N GLU A 293 -96.47 -58.67 28.73
CA GLU A 293 -97.59 -59.38 28.10
C GLU A 293 -97.47 -60.90 28.27
N ARG A 294 -96.26 -61.47 28.18
CA ARG A 294 -96.03 -62.90 28.43
C ARG A 294 -96.33 -63.28 29.87
N LYS A 295 -95.86 -62.50 30.84
CA LYS A 295 -96.15 -62.71 32.28
C LYS A 295 -97.63 -62.60 32.59
N LEU A 296 -98.34 -61.66 31.97
CA LEU A 296 -99.80 -61.55 32.07
C LEU A 296 -100.50 -62.83 31.56
N ARG A 297 -100.09 -63.34 30.39
CA ARG A 297 -100.62 -64.59 29.84
C ARG A 297 -100.30 -65.81 30.72
N GLU A 298 -99.10 -65.89 31.29
CA GLU A 298 -98.70 -66.95 32.23
C GLU A 298 -99.51 -66.88 33.54
N GLN A 299 -99.82 -65.67 34.04
CA GLN A 299 -100.69 -65.47 35.20
C GLN A 299 -102.14 -65.85 34.89
N GLU A 300 -102.65 -65.52 33.70
CA GLU A 300 -103.99 -65.86 33.26
C GLU A 300 -104.15 -67.39 33.09
N TYR A 301 -103.15 -68.05 32.50
CA TYR A 301 -103.08 -69.51 32.40
C TYR A 301 -103.03 -70.20 33.78
N SER A 302 -102.23 -69.65 34.72
CA SER A 302 -102.16 -70.14 36.11
C SER A 302 -103.46 -69.93 36.90
N ARG A 303 -104.25 -68.91 36.54
CA ARG A 303 -105.55 -68.62 37.17
C ARG A 303 -106.62 -69.60 36.69
N LEU A 304 -106.60 -69.95 35.40
CA LEU A 304 -107.50 -70.94 34.79
C LEU A 304 -107.23 -72.37 35.28
N THR A 305 -105.98 -72.73 35.58
CA THR A 305 -105.64 -74.07 36.10
C THR A 305 -105.98 -74.27 37.59
N ARG A 306 -106.18 -73.20 38.37
CA ARG A 306 -106.55 -73.28 39.79
C ARG A 306 -108.07 -73.38 40.05
N GLN A 307 -108.91 -73.31 39.02
CA GLN A 307 -110.37 -73.43 39.14
C GLN A 307 -110.92 -74.84 38.85
N SER A 308 -110.05 -75.85 38.67
CA SER A 308 -110.48 -77.22 38.30
C SER A 308 -110.14 -78.33 39.30
N HIS A 309 -109.79 -78.01 40.55
CA HIS A 309 -109.69 -78.99 41.65
C HIS A 309 -110.33 -78.49 42.93
#